data_AF-A0AAV9FDZ6-F1
#
_entry.id   AF-A0AAV9FDZ6-F1
#
_cell.length_a   1.000
_cell.length_b   1.000
_cell.length_c   1.000
_cell.angle_alpha   90.00
_cell.angle_beta   90.00
_cell.angle_gamma   90.00
#
_symmetry.space_group_name_H-M   'P 1'
#
loop_
_entity.id
_entity.type
_entity.pdbx_description
1 polymer ?
#
loop_
_entity_poly.entity_id
_entity_poly.type
_entity_poly.pdbx_seq_one_letter_code
_entity_poly.pdbx_strand_id
1 'polypeptide(L)'
;MNDADVSKQIQQMVRFIRQEAEEKANEISVSAEEEFNIEKLQLVEAEKKKIRQEYEKKEKQVDIRKKIEYSMQLNASRIKVLQAQDDLVSSMKEAAGKELLRVSQDHHSYKNLLKELIVQSLLRLKEPSVLLRCRKEDHTLVESVLHSASHEYATKAQVHPPEILVDHQVYLPPAPSHHNAHAQYW
;
A
#
# COMPACT_ATOMS: atom_id res chain seq x y z
N MET A 1 -27.12 102.94 40.37
CA MET A 1 -26.35 101.88 39.68
C MET A 1 -26.20 102.30 38.23
N ASN A 2 -24.99 102.18 37.68
CA ASN A 2 -24.65 102.70 36.36
C ASN A 2 -24.85 101.59 35.30
N ASP A 3 -25.63 101.83 34.24
CA ASP A 3 -25.95 100.83 33.20
C ASP A 3 -24.70 100.21 32.53
N ALA A 4 -23.60 100.98 32.49
CA ALA A 4 -22.32 100.51 31.95
C ALA A 4 -21.70 99.36 32.76
N ASP A 5 -21.93 99.31 34.08
CA ASP A 5 -21.38 98.27 34.96
C ASP A 5 -22.22 96.98 34.86
N VAL A 6 -23.55 97.12 34.70
CA VAL A 6 -24.46 95.99 34.43
C VAL A 6 -24.13 95.33 33.09
N SER A 7 -23.88 96.14 32.05
CA SER A 7 -23.49 95.64 30.72
C SER A 7 -22.16 94.87 30.73
N LYS A 8 -21.17 95.33 31.51
CA LYS A 8 -19.90 94.61 31.72
C LYS A 8 -20.09 93.27 32.42
N GLN A 9 -20.94 93.22 33.46
CA GLN A 9 -21.25 91.97 34.16
C GLN A 9 -21.94 90.95 33.24
N ILE A 10 -22.89 91.40 32.41
CA ILE A 10 -23.56 90.53 31.42
C ILE A 10 -22.55 90.02 30.40
N GLN A 11 -21.65 90.86 29.88
CA GLN A 11 -20.59 90.41 28.96
C GLN A 11 -19.64 89.39 29.60
N GLN A 12 -19.32 89.55 30.89
CA GLN A 12 -18.48 88.60 31.62
C GLN A 12 -19.20 87.25 31.80
N MET A 13 -20.49 87.26 32.13
CA MET A 13 -21.31 86.04 32.16
C MET A 13 -21.39 85.36 30.78
N VAL A 14 -21.58 86.11 29.69
CA VAL A 14 -21.61 85.54 28.34
C VAL A 14 -20.27 84.89 27.96
N ARG A 15 -19.13 85.49 28.35
CA ARG A 15 -17.81 84.88 28.14
C ARG A 15 -17.64 83.59 28.95
N PHE A 16 -18.09 83.59 30.20
CA PHE A 16 -18.02 82.40 31.03
C PHE A 16 -18.83 81.25 30.42
N ILE A 17 -20.07 81.50 30.00
CA ILE A 17 -20.94 80.49 29.36
C ILE A 17 -20.29 79.95 28.07
N ARG A 18 -19.66 80.83 27.26
CA ARG A 18 -18.97 80.40 26.05
C ARG A 18 -17.74 79.53 26.36
N GLN A 19 -16.94 79.92 27.33
CA GLN A 19 -15.76 79.17 27.74
C GLN A 19 -16.15 77.80 28.31
N GLU A 20 -17.19 77.74 29.15
CA GLU A 20 -17.72 76.49 29.71
C GLU A 20 -18.25 75.57 28.60
N ALA A 21 -18.96 76.11 27.61
CA ALA A 21 -19.42 75.34 26.45
C ALA A 21 -18.26 74.83 25.59
N GLU A 22 -17.20 75.62 25.43
CA GLU A 22 -16.01 75.27 24.65
C GLU A 22 -15.16 74.20 25.35
N GLU A 23 -14.98 74.31 26.67
CA GLU A 23 -14.36 73.25 27.48
C GLU A 23 -15.17 71.95 27.42
N LYS A 24 -16.51 72.02 27.53
CA LYS A 24 -17.35 70.83 27.44
C LYS A 24 -17.31 70.19 26.05
N ALA A 25 -17.28 70.99 24.99
CA ALA A 25 -17.13 70.49 23.62
C ALA A 25 -15.78 69.80 23.41
N ASN A 26 -14.70 70.38 23.93
CA ASN A 26 -13.37 69.77 23.87
C ASN A 26 -13.29 68.46 24.67
N GLU A 27 -13.87 68.42 25.87
CA GLU A 27 -13.93 67.19 26.68
C GLU A 27 -14.67 66.07 25.94
N ILE A 28 -15.82 66.37 25.32
CA ILE A 28 -16.57 65.42 24.50
C ILE A 28 -15.73 64.95 23.31
N SER A 29 -15.03 65.86 22.63
CA SER A 29 -14.21 65.50 21.46
C SER A 29 -13.05 64.58 21.83
N VAL A 30 -12.34 64.86 22.93
CA VAL A 30 -11.23 64.03 23.40
C VAL A 30 -11.74 62.67 23.83
N SER A 31 -12.83 62.63 24.62
CA SER A 31 -13.46 61.36 25.05
C SER A 31 -13.90 60.51 23.86
N ALA A 32 -14.51 61.13 22.84
CA ALA A 32 -14.95 60.42 21.64
C ALA A 32 -13.78 59.85 20.83
N GLU A 33 -12.65 60.56 20.77
CA GLU A 33 -11.45 60.09 20.07
C GLU A 33 -10.77 58.93 20.83
N GLU A 34 -10.75 58.98 22.16
CA GLU A 34 -10.27 57.87 22.99
C GLU A 34 -11.15 56.62 22.82
N GLU A 35 -12.48 56.76 22.91
CA GLU A 35 -13.42 55.65 22.71
C GLU A 35 -13.30 55.05 21.30
N PHE A 36 -13.21 55.89 20.26
CA PHE A 36 -13.02 55.43 18.89
C PHE A 36 -11.75 54.58 18.75
N ASN A 37 -10.64 55.04 19.34
CA ASN A 37 -9.38 54.33 19.24
C ASN A 37 -9.42 52.99 19.97
N ILE A 38 -10.07 52.93 21.14
CA ILE A 38 -10.26 51.69 21.91
C ILE A 38 -11.11 50.69 21.12
N GLU A 39 -12.27 51.12 20.60
CA GLU A 39 -13.19 50.24 19.90
C GLU A 39 -12.60 49.73 18.58
N LYS A 40 -11.93 50.62 17.83
CA LYS A 40 -11.17 50.24 16.63
C LYS A 40 -10.11 49.19 16.95
N LEU A 41 -9.33 49.38 18.01
CA LEU A 41 -8.29 48.43 18.40
C LEU A 41 -8.90 47.07 18.76
N GLN A 42 -9.98 47.06 19.56
CA GLN A 42 -10.68 45.84 19.94
C GLN A 42 -11.21 45.06 18.73
N LEU A 43 -11.85 45.75 17.77
CA LEU A 43 -12.34 45.12 16.54
C LEU A 43 -11.20 44.51 15.72
N VAL A 44 -10.10 45.25 15.56
CA VAL A 44 -8.92 44.76 14.82
C VAL A 44 -8.27 43.56 15.50
N GLU A 45 -8.12 43.59 16.82
CA GLU A 45 -7.53 42.47 17.57
C GLU A 45 -8.41 41.22 17.55
N ALA A 46 -9.74 41.39 17.68
CA ALA A 46 -10.69 40.29 17.57
C ALA A 46 -10.60 39.58 16.21
N GLU A 47 -10.61 40.34 15.11
CA GLU A 47 -10.55 39.71 13.77
C GLU A 47 -9.15 39.15 13.48
N LYS A 48 -8.07 39.81 13.93
CA LYS A 48 -6.70 39.25 13.85
C LYS A 48 -6.59 37.91 14.58
N LYS A 49 -7.20 37.78 15.76
CA LYS A 49 -7.21 36.53 16.53
C LYS A 49 -7.94 35.42 15.77
N LYS A 50 -9.08 35.72 15.17
CA LYS A 50 -9.87 34.79 14.37
C LYS A 50 -9.12 34.32 13.12
N ILE A 51 -8.51 35.25 12.37
CA ILE A 51 -7.66 34.94 11.22
C ILE A 51 -6.50 34.03 11.63
N ARG A 52 -5.82 34.35 12.73
CA ARG A 52 -4.68 33.54 13.22
C ARG A 52 -5.10 32.10 13.51
N GLN A 53 -6.23 31.89 14.17
CA GLN A 53 -6.76 30.55 14.45
C GLN A 53 -7.15 29.79 13.18
N GLU A 54 -7.70 30.46 12.17
CA GLU A 54 -8.03 29.85 10.89
C GLU A 54 -6.76 29.39 10.15
N TYR A 55 -5.74 30.25 10.10
CA TYR A 55 -4.47 29.92 9.46
C TYR A 55 -3.71 28.80 10.18
N GLU A 56 -3.74 28.76 11.51
CA GLU A 56 -3.15 27.65 12.27
C GLU A 56 -3.82 26.31 11.95
N LYS A 57 -5.14 26.29 11.74
CA LYS A 57 -5.87 25.08 11.30
C LYS A 57 -5.48 24.70 9.88
N LYS A 58 -5.37 25.66 8.95
CA LYS A 58 -4.97 25.41 7.57
C LYS A 58 -3.54 24.88 7.49
N GLU A 59 -2.61 25.44 8.26
CA GLU A 59 -1.23 24.99 8.35
C GLU A 59 -1.14 23.55 8.82
N LYS A 60 -1.83 23.21 9.93
CA LYS A 60 -1.90 21.82 10.44
C LYS A 60 -2.48 20.85 9.40
N GLN A 61 -3.50 21.26 8.66
CA GLN A 61 -4.08 20.42 7.59
C GLN A 61 -3.09 20.17 6.45
N VAL A 62 -2.35 21.20 6.03
CA VAL A 62 -1.32 21.07 4.99
C VAL A 62 -0.20 20.14 5.45
N ASP A 63 0.25 20.26 6.69
CA ASP A 63 1.28 19.38 7.25
C ASP A 63 0.84 17.92 7.30
N ILE A 64 -0.38 17.64 7.74
CA ILE A 64 -0.94 16.29 7.74
C ILE A 64 -1.01 15.75 6.31
N ARG A 65 -1.52 16.55 5.36
CA ARG A 65 -1.63 16.15 3.95
C ARG A 65 -0.26 15.83 3.36
N LYS A 66 0.77 16.63 3.67
CA LYS A 66 2.15 16.42 3.22
C LYS A 66 2.73 15.12 3.78
N LYS A 67 2.46 14.79 5.05
CA LYS A 67 2.87 13.51 5.66
C LYS A 67 2.19 12.31 5.00
N ILE A 68 0.90 12.41 4.71
CA ILE A 68 0.14 11.35 4.03
C ILE A 68 0.71 11.15 2.63
N GLU A 69 0.90 12.22 1.86
CA GLU A 69 1.45 12.15 0.51
C GLU A 69 2.85 11.53 0.49
N TYR A 70 3.74 11.95 1.40
CA TYR A 70 5.06 11.36 1.55
C TYR A 70 4.97 9.85 1.87
N SER A 71 4.09 9.45 2.80
CA SER A 71 3.89 8.03 3.13
C SER A 71 3.33 7.22 1.96
N MET A 72 2.40 7.80 1.18
CA MET A 72 1.84 7.16 -0.01
C MET A 72 2.90 6.96 -1.09
N GLN A 73 3.72 7.98 -1.34
CA GLN A 73 4.83 7.89 -2.30
C GLN A 73 5.85 6.82 -1.89
N LEU A 74 6.19 6.76 -0.60
CA LEU A 74 7.12 5.74 -0.09
C LEU A 74 6.54 4.32 -0.27
N ASN A 75 5.26 4.13 0.06
CA ASN A 75 4.60 2.84 -0.12
C ASN A 75 4.48 2.45 -1.60
N ALA A 76 4.16 3.40 -2.48
CA ALA A 76 4.11 3.16 -3.92
C ALA A 76 5.48 2.72 -4.47
N SER A 77 6.56 3.39 -4.06
CA SER A 77 7.93 3.01 -4.42
C SER A 77 8.28 1.62 -3.89
N ARG A 78 7.91 1.30 -2.64
CA ARG A 78 8.14 -0.03 -2.06
C ARG A 78 7.40 -1.13 -2.82
N ILE A 79 6.12 -0.92 -3.14
CA ILE A 79 5.33 -1.88 -3.92
C ILE A 79 5.97 -2.11 -5.29
N LYS A 80 6.45 -1.06 -5.95
CA LYS A 80 7.12 -1.16 -7.24
C LYS A 80 8.39 -2.03 -7.18
N VAL A 81 9.18 -1.90 -6.12
CA VAL A 81 10.35 -2.77 -5.89
C VAL A 81 9.93 -4.22 -5.68
N LEU A 82 8.89 -4.46 -4.87
CA LEU A 82 8.40 -5.81 -4.61
C LEU A 82 7.83 -6.47 -5.88
N GLN A 83 7.11 -5.72 -6.70
CA GLN A 83 6.63 -6.19 -8.00
C GLN A 83 7.80 -6.58 -8.92
N ALA A 84 8.82 -5.72 -9.04
CA ALA A 84 9.99 -6.03 -9.85
C ALA A 84 10.75 -7.28 -9.35
N GLN A 85 10.79 -7.51 -8.03
CA GLN A 85 11.36 -8.72 -7.45
C GLN A 85 10.53 -9.96 -7.80
N ASP A 86 9.21 -9.87 -7.68
CA ASP A 86 8.29 -10.96 -8.03
C ASP A 86 8.35 -11.31 -9.52
N ASP A 87 8.37 -10.30 -10.39
CA ASP A 87 8.53 -10.45 -11.84
C ASP A 87 9.84 -11.17 -12.18
N LEU A 88 10.94 -10.83 -11.49
CA LEU A 88 12.23 -11.49 -11.68
C LEU A 88 12.15 -12.97 -11.28
N VAL A 89 11.60 -13.27 -10.10
CA VAL A 89 11.44 -14.66 -9.64
C VAL A 89 10.53 -15.46 -10.56
N SER A 90 9.42 -14.86 -11.02
CA SER A 90 8.51 -15.48 -11.97
C SER A 90 9.21 -15.78 -13.30
N SER A 91 9.97 -14.82 -13.84
CA SER A 91 10.73 -15.02 -15.08
C SER A 91 11.80 -16.11 -14.95
N MET A 92 12.49 -16.18 -13.80
CA MET A 92 13.45 -17.25 -13.50
C MET A 92 12.76 -18.62 -13.44
N LYS A 93 11.59 -18.69 -12.80
CA LYS A 93 10.78 -19.91 -12.73
C LYS A 93 10.31 -20.35 -14.11
N GLU A 94 9.87 -19.43 -14.95
CA GLU A 94 9.48 -19.72 -16.33
C GLU A 94 10.66 -20.19 -17.17
N ALA A 95 11.83 -19.55 -17.03
CA ALA A 95 13.05 -19.97 -17.73
C ALA A 95 13.47 -21.38 -17.30
N ALA A 96 13.49 -21.66 -15.99
CA ALA A 96 13.76 -23.01 -15.47
C ALA A 96 12.72 -24.03 -15.96
N GLY A 97 11.44 -23.65 -16.01
CA GLY A 97 10.37 -24.48 -16.56
C GLY A 97 10.60 -24.82 -18.04
N LYS A 98 11.07 -23.86 -18.85
CA LYS A 98 11.43 -24.08 -20.26
C LYS A 98 12.64 -25.03 -20.41
N GLU A 99 13.65 -24.91 -19.56
CA GLU A 99 14.78 -25.84 -19.57
C GLU A 99 14.36 -27.26 -19.14
N LEU A 100 13.43 -27.40 -18.19
CA LEU A 100 12.87 -28.71 -17.81
C LEU A 100 12.15 -29.41 -18.97
N LEU A 101 11.50 -28.66 -19.87
CA LEU A 101 10.90 -29.24 -21.09
C LEU A 101 11.94 -29.83 -22.05
N ARG A 102 13.20 -29.38 -21.99
CA ARG A 102 14.29 -29.96 -22.80
C ARG A 102 14.78 -31.28 -22.24
N VAL A 103 14.68 -31.49 -20.92
CA VAL A 103 15.12 -32.74 -20.28
C VAL A 103 14.36 -33.95 -20.83
N SER A 104 13.07 -33.81 -21.16
CA SER A 104 12.30 -34.89 -21.77
C SER A 104 12.71 -35.25 -23.20
N GLN A 105 13.52 -34.40 -23.88
CA GLN A 105 14.04 -34.70 -25.21
C GLN A 105 15.21 -35.70 -25.17
N ASP A 106 15.98 -35.71 -24.08
CA ASP A 106 17.04 -36.71 -23.87
C ASP A 106 16.45 -37.98 -23.26
N HIS A 107 16.18 -38.96 -24.12
CA HIS A 107 15.52 -40.22 -23.77
C HIS A 107 16.26 -41.01 -22.67
N HIS A 108 17.60 -40.98 -22.64
CA HIS A 108 18.38 -41.75 -21.67
C HIS A 108 18.37 -41.09 -20.29
N SER A 109 18.65 -39.79 -20.24
CA SER A 109 18.62 -39.01 -18.99
C SER A 109 17.21 -38.96 -18.40
N TYR A 110 16.18 -38.78 -19.24
CA TYR A 110 14.79 -38.77 -18.82
C TYR A 110 14.32 -40.12 -18.29
N LYS A 111 14.72 -41.24 -18.91
CA LYS A 111 14.42 -42.59 -18.43
C LYS A 111 14.99 -42.83 -17.02
N ASN A 112 16.23 -42.41 -16.78
CA ASN A 112 16.84 -42.51 -15.45
C ASN A 112 16.13 -41.63 -14.43
N LEU A 113 15.78 -40.41 -14.80
CA LEU A 113 15.00 -39.50 -13.95
C LEU A 113 13.64 -40.09 -13.56
N LEU A 114 12.90 -40.65 -14.51
CA LEU A 114 11.62 -41.31 -14.25
C LEU A 114 11.78 -42.47 -13.25
N LYS A 115 12.82 -43.28 -13.41
CA LYS A 115 13.13 -44.36 -12.45
C LYS A 115 13.31 -43.82 -11.04
N GLU A 116 14.15 -42.79 -10.88
CA GLU A 116 14.46 -42.20 -9.58
C GLU A 116 13.21 -41.57 -8.93
N LEU A 117 12.36 -40.90 -9.70
CA LEU A 117 11.10 -40.32 -9.21
C LEU A 117 10.10 -41.39 -8.77
N ILE A 118 10.00 -42.51 -9.50
CA ILE A 118 9.17 -43.65 -9.11
C ILE A 118 9.70 -44.27 -7.81
N VAL A 119 11.02 -44.51 -7.70
CA VAL A 119 11.62 -45.04 -6.46
C VAL A 119 11.40 -44.08 -5.29
N GLN A 120 11.56 -42.76 -5.50
CA GLN A 120 11.34 -41.74 -4.48
C GLN A 120 9.89 -41.74 -3.97
N SER A 121 8.91 -41.88 -4.87
CA SER A 121 7.50 -41.93 -4.50
C SER A 121 7.14 -43.21 -3.76
N LEU A 122 7.65 -44.38 -4.20
CA LEU A 122 7.48 -45.65 -3.48
C LEU A 122 8.06 -45.59 -2.05
N LEU A 123 9.25 -45.01 -1.87
CA LEU A 123 9.88 -44.82 -0.56
C LEU A 123 9.09 -43.91 0.38
N ARG A 124 8.32 -42.95 -0.17
CA ARG A 124 7.45 -42.07 0.60
C ARG A 124 6.10 -42.72 0.95
N LEU A 125 5.52 -43.49 0.03
CA LEU A 125 4.23 -44.14 0.23
C LEU A 125 4.34 -45.37 1.15
N LYS A 126 5.34 -46.24 0.92
CA LYS A 126 5.56 -47.49 1.67
C LYS A 126 4.36 -48.45 1.71
N GLU A 127 3.58 -48.45 0.65
CA GLU A 127 2.41 -49.33 0.50
C GLU A 127 2.78 -50.60 -0.30
N PRO A 128 2.09 -51.73 -0.08
CA PRO A 128 2.35 -52.99 -0.78
C PRO A 128 1.86 -52.98 -2.24
N SER A 129 0.88 -52.14 -2.58
CA SER A 129 0.35 -51.98 -3.93
C SER A 129 0.11 -50.50 -4.23
N VAL A 130 0.53 -50.03 -5.41
CA VAL A 130 0.47 -48.62 -5.81
C VAL A 130 -0.06 -48.50 -7.24
N LEU A 131 -1.01 -47.58 -7.43
CA LEU A 131 -1.50 -47.17 -8.74
C LEU A 131 -0.66 -46.00 -9.27
N LEU A 132 0.02 -46.20 -10.40
CA LEU A 132 0.86 -45.20 -11.05
C LEU A 132 0.13 -44.56 -12.23
N ARG A 133 -0.07 -43.24 -12.17
CA ARG A 133 -0.57 -42.44 -13.29
C ARG A 133 0.58 -41.72 -13.98
N CYS A 134 0.64 -41.82 -15.29
CA CYS A 134 1.65 -41.16 -16.12
C CYS A 134 0.99 -40.42 -17.30
N ARG A 135 1.79 -39.62 -18.03
CA ARG A 135 1.34 -39.04 -19.30
C ARG A 135 1.28 -40.13 -20.35
N LYS A 136 0.34 -40.00 -21.30
CA LYS A 136 0.16 -40.99 -22.38
C LYS A 136 1.42 -41.19 -23.22
N GLU A 137 2.20 -40.13 -23.42
CA GLU A 137 3.48 -40.15 -24.17
C GLU A 137 4.58 -40.91 -23.43
N ASP A 138 4.54 -40.94 -22.09
CA ASP A 138 5.57 -41.56 -21.25
C ASP A 138 5.27 -43.04 -20.96
N HIS A 139 4.13 -43.56 -21.40
CA HIS A 139 3.64 -44.88 -21.01
C HIS A 139 4.63 -46.01 -21.30
N THR A 140 5.17 -46.05 -22.51
CA THR A 140 6.15 -47.08 -22.95
C THR A 140 7.46 -46.98 -22.17
N LEU A 141 7.92 -45.77 -21.87
CA LEU A 141 9.10 -45.51 -21.07
C LEU A 141 8.90 -45.99 -19.63
N VAL A 142 7.76 -45.64 -19.02
CA VAL A 142 7.41 -46.04 -17.66
C VAL A 142 7.37 -47.56 -17.54
N GLU A 143 6.67 -48.26 -18.44
CA GLU A 143 6.62 -49.73 -18.44
C GLU A 143 8.01 -50.36 -18.49
N SER A 144 8.93 -49.79 -19.29
CA SER A 144 10.31 -50.28 -19.39
C SER A 144 11.14 -50.10 -18.11
N VAL A 145 10.71 -49.22 -17.19
CA VAL A 145 11.43 -48.83 -15.98
C VAL A 145 10.86 -49.46 -14.71
N LEU A 146 9.58 -49.88 -14.72
CA LEU A 146 8.86 -50.41 -13.55
C LEU A 146 9.60 -51.53 -12.83
N HIS A 147 10.08 -52.55 -13.57
CA HIS A 147 10.78 -53.68 -12.98
C HIS A 147 12.08 -53.24 -12.28
N SER A 148 12.84 -52.34 -12.91
CA SER A 148 14.08 -51.80 -12.34
C SER A 148 13.80 -50.97 -11.09
N ALA A 149 12.77 -50.11 -11.12
CA ALA A 149 12.38 -49.26 -9.99
C ALA A 149 11.86 -50.09 -8.79
N SER A 150 11.05 -51.12 -9.05
CA SER A 150 10.52 -52.00 -7.99
C SER A 150 11.64 -52.76 -7.27
N HIS A 151 12.62 -53.27 -8.02
CA HIS A 151 13.79 -53.93 -7.44
C HIS A 151 14.69 -52.98 -6.65
N GLU A 152 14.88 -51.75 -7.14
CA GLU A 152 15.67 -50.73 -6.45
C GLU A 152 14.99 -50.29 -5.14
N TYR A 153 13.67 -50.15 -5.13
CA TYR A 153 12.89 -49.90 -3.92
C TYR A 153 13.02 -51.06 -2.92
N ALA A 154 12.81 -52.30 -3.36
CA ALA A 154 12.92 -53.50 -2.52
C ALA A 154 14.30 -53.60 -1.85
N THR A 155 15.37 -53.30 -2.60
CA THR A 155 16.74 -53.26 -2.10
C THR A 155 16.95 -52.15 -1.06
N LYS A 156 16.47 -50.93 -1.33
CA LYS A 156 16.64 -49.77 -0.43
C LYS A 156 15.81 -49.89 0.85
N ALA A 157 14.59 -50.40 0.75
CA ALA A 157 13.65 -50.52 1.86
C ALA A 157 13.72 -51.88 2.58
N GLN A 158 14.49 -52.84 2.05
CA GLN A 158 14.61 -54.22 2.57
C GLN A 158 13.26 -54.93 2.72
N VAL A 159 12.37 -54.74 1.75
CA VAL A 159 11.01 -55.32 1.71
C VAL A 159 10.76 -56.02 0.38
N HIS A 160 9.67 -56.78 0.32
CA HIS A 160 9.22 -57.37 -0.94
C HIS A 160 8.90 -56.29 -1.99
N PRO A 161 9.14 -56.59 -3.28
CA PRO A 161 8.78 -55.68 -4.37
C PRO A 161 7.26 -55.36 -4.33
N PRO A 162 6.86 -54.08 -4.33
CA PRO A 162 5.45 -53.71 -4.33
C PRO A 162 4.82 -54.01 -5.70
N GLU A 163 3.52 -54.27 -5.69
CA GLU A 163 2.72 -54.38 -6.89
C GLU A 163 2.48 -52.97 -7.46
N ILE A 164 2.96 -52.69 -8.67
CA ILE A 164 2.79 -51.39 -9.32
C ILE A 164 1.86 -51.57 -10.52
N LEU A 165 0.65 -51.01 -10.42
CA LEU A 165 -0.37 -51.04 -11.48
C LEU A 165 -0.35 -49.71 -12.23
N VAL A 166 -0.23 -49.73 -13.55
CA VAL A 166 -0.32 -48.52 -14.37
C VAL A 166 -1.78 -48.22 -14.68
N ASP A 167 -2.21 -46.99 -14.44
CA ASP A 167 -3.57 -46.55 -14.77
C ASP A 167 -3.71 -46.36 -16.30
N HIS A 168 -4.53 -47.19 -16.94
CA HIS A 168 -4.81 -47.11 -18.37
C HIS A 168 -6.08 -46.31 -18.69
N GLN A 169 -6.83 -45.88 -17.68
CA GLN A 169 -8.11 -45.18 -17.83
C GLN A 169 -7.94 -43.66 -17.67
N VAL A 170 -7.10 -43.24 -16.73
CA VAL A 170 -6.87 -41.82 -16.41
C VAL A 170 -5.39 -41.45 -16.56
N TYR A 171 -5.08 -40.73 -17.64
CA TYR A 171 -3.73 -40.20 -17.90
C TYR A 171 -3.56 -38.78 -17.34
N LEU A 172 -2.31 -38.42 -17.04
CA LEU A 172 -1.95 -37.03 -16.74
C LEU A 172 -2.12 -36.15 -17.99
N PRO A 173 -2.39 -34.83 -17.81
CA PRO A 173 -2.42 -33.88 -18.93
C PRO A 173 -1.15 -33.95 -19.78
N PRO A 174 -1.25 -33.71 -21.10
CA PRO A 174 -0.10 -33.71 -22.00
C PRO A 174 0.91 -32.63 -21.62
N ALA A 175 2.13 -32.72 -22.16
CA ALA A 175 3.17 -31.73 -21.90
C ALA A 175 2.69 -30.30 -22.24
N PRO A 176 2.98 -29.30 -21.40
CA PRO A 176 2.65 -27.92 -21.72
C PRO A 176 3.32 -27.52 -23.04
N SER A 177 2.53 -27.18 -24.05
CA SER A 177 3.04 -26.64 -25.30
C SER A 177 3.52 -25.21 -25.08
N HIS A 178 4.51 -24.75 -25.88
CA HIS A 178 5.08 -23.39 -25.78
C HIS A 178 4.05 -22.24 -25.80
N HIS A 179 2.81 -22.50 -26.22
CA HIS A 179 1.70 -21.54 -26.29
C HIS A 179 0.74 -21.56 -25.09
N ASN A 180 0.81 -22.56 -24.19
CA ASN A 180 -0.16 -22.74 -23.10
C ASN A 180 0.54 -23.00 -21.76
N ALA A 181 1.37 -22.04 -21.31
CA ALA A 181 2.00 -22.11 -19.99
C ALA A 181 1.01 -21.91 -18.81
N HIS A 182 -0.23 -21.48 -19.07
CA HIS A 182 -1.20 -21.10 -18.03
C HIS A 182 -2.62 -21.66 -18.21
N ALA A 183 -2.82 -22.77 -18.94
CA ALA A 183 -4.11 -23.43 -18.88
C ALA A 183 -4.29 -24.05 -17.48
N GLN A 184 -4.95 -23.31 -16.58
CA GLN A 184 -5.54 -23.88 -15.37
C GLN A 184 -6.57 -24.92 -15.83
N TYR A 185 -6.18 -26.18 -15.82
CA TYR A 185 -7.12 -27.28 -15.92
C TYR A 185 -7.78 -27.42 -14.55
N TRP A 186 -8.96 -26.80 -14.42
CA TRP A 186 -9.93 -27.07 -13.37
C TRP A 186 -10.64 -28.39 -13.66
#